data_AF-A0A947R2K1-F1
#
_entry.id   AF-A0A947R2K1-F1
#
_cell.length_a   1.000
_cell.length_b   1.000
_cell.length_c   1.000
_cell.angle_alpha   90.00
_cell.angle_beta   90.00
_cell.angle_gamma   90.00
#
_symmetry.space_group_name_H-M   'P 1'
#
loop_
_entity.id
_entity.type
_entity.pdbx_description
1 polymer ?
#
loop_
_entity_poly.entity_id
_entity_poly.type
_entity_poly.pdbx_seq_one_letter_code
_entity_poly.pdbx_strand_id
1 'polypeptide(L)'
;MQRVPSDVVKVIFHFLGSDAEFEADIPKIHRVFFNMSKNIEGLDSLMKQFVFDESKPFPCSNTVSRAIDRLQKSNLLHCMNPRLDKFKVSTNLSLETEIKDLFTRDELETLKKGAAYFKSQFSIHNSKKTIH
;
A
#
# COMPACT_ATOMS: atom_id res chain seq x y z
N MET A 1 14.67 1.03 15.55
CA MET A 1 14.05 0.04 14.66
C MET A 1 14.71 0.14 13.29
N GLN A 2 14.96 -0.97 12.60
CA GLN A 2 15.50 -0.93 11.23
C GLN A 2 14.35 -0.99 10.23
N ARG A 3 14.28 0.00 9.33
CA ARG A 3 13.33 0.03 8.21
C ARG A 3 13.55 -1.17 7.30
N VAL A 4 12.45 -1.80 6.89
CA VAL A 4 12.43 -2.87 5.89
C VAL A 4 11.62 -2.45 4.65
N PRO A 5 11.84 -3.06 3.47
CA PRO A 5 11.11 -2.70 2.25
C PRO A 5 9.58 -2.77 2.38
N SER A 6 9.06 -3.71 3.18
CA SER A 6 7.61 -3.84 3.41
C SER A 6 7.00 -2.62 4.11
N ASP A 7 7.80 -1.83 4.82
CA ASP A 7 7.30 -0.62 5.50
C ASP A 7 6.82 0.42 4.50
N VAL A 8 7.42 0.50 3.31
CA VAL A 8 6.96 1.40 2.23
C VAL A 8 5.52 1.08 1.82
N VAL A 9 5.21 -0.20 1.60
CA VAL A 9 3.85 -0.65 1.28
C VAL A 9 2.89 -0.34 2.43
N LYS A 10 3.33 -0.61 3.66
CA LYS A 10 2.57 -0.33 4.88
C LYS A 10 2.23 1.16 5.00
N VAL A 11 3.18 2.06 4.78
CA VAL A 11 2.97 3.52 4.84
C VAL A 11 2.01 3.98 3.75
N ILE A 12 2.18 3.48 2.52
CA ILE A 12 1.27 3.80 1.42
C ILE A 12 -0.16 3.41 1.79
N PHE A 13 -0.37 2.23 2.38
CA PHE A 13 -1.69 1.77 2.83
C PHE A 13 -2.20 2.55 4.05
N HIS A 14 -1.33 2.93 4.98
CA HIS A 14 -1.65 3.83 6.10
C HIS A 14 -2.24 5.15 5.60
N PHE A 15 -1.63 5.76 4.58
CA PHE A 15 -2.13 7.01 3.97
C PHE A 15 -3.39 6.84 3.11
N LEU A 16 -3.83 5.61 2.83
CA LEU A 16 -5.14 5.42 2.22
C LEU A 16 -6.26 5.88 3.16
N GLY A 17 -6.06 5.73 4.46
CA GLY A 17 -7.00 6.10 5.51
C GLY A 17 -7.74 4.90 6.09
N SER A 18 -8.37 5.11 7.25
CA SER A 18 -9.19 4.09 7.91
C SER A 18 -10.35 3.67 7.02
N ASP A 19 -10.65 2.37 7.00
CA ASP A 19 -11.78 1.79 6.26
C ASP A 19 -11.74 2.03 4.75
N ALA A 20 -10.56 2.39 4.20
CA ALA A 20 -10.37 2.47 2.76
C ALA A 20 -10.52 1.08 2.14
N GLU A 21 -11.49 0.93 1.25
CA GLU A 21 -11.74 -0.30 0.51
C GLU A 21 -11.25 -0.18 -0.93
N PHE A 22 -10.52 -1.19 -1.42
CA PHE A 22 -10.05 -1.26 -2.80
C PHE A 22 -10.12 -2.70 -3.32
N GLU A 23 -10.09 -2.87 -4.63
CA GLU A 23 -10.15 -4.17 -5.29
C GLU A 23 -8.94 -5.05 -4.92
N ALA A 24 -9.18 -6.32 -4.61
CA ALA A 24 -8.13 -7.31 -4.32
C ALA A 24 -7.51 -7.91 -5.60
N ASP A 25 -7.31 -7.08 -6.63
CA ASP A 25 -6.65 -7.44 -7.88
C ASP A 25 -5.12 -7.38 -7.69
N ILE A 26 -4.53 -8.52 -7.37
CA ILE A 26 -3.08 -8.66 -7.17
C ILE A 26 -2.29 -8.18 -8.40
N PRO A 27 -2.56 -8.63 -9.65
CA PRO A 27 -1.91 -8.08 -10.83
C PRO A 27 -1.93 -6.55 -10.92
N LYS A 28 -3.07 -5.92 -10.67
CA LYS A 28 -3.23 -4.46 -10.69
C LYS A 28 -2.45 -3.78 -9.57
N ILE A 29 -2.51 -4.29 -8.34
CA ILE A 29 -1.74 -3.76 -7.21
C ILE A 29 -0.25 -3.72 -7.56
N HIS A 30 0.28 -4.82 -8.09
CA HIS A 30 1.68 -4.90 -8.49
C HIS A 30 2.04 -3.92 -9.61
N ARG A 31 1.19 -3.78 -10.64
CA ARG A 31 1.36 -2.77 -11.70
C ARG A 31 1.38 -1.36 -11.15
N VAL A 32 0.50 -1.04 -10.20
CA VAL A 32 0.46 0.29 -9.57
C VAL A 32 1.75 0.55 -8.80
N PHE A 33 2.25 -0.40 -8.01
CA PHE A 33 3.55 -0.26 -7.32
C PHE A 33 4.73 -0.06 -8.27
N PHE A 34 4.76 -0.82 -9.36
CA PHE A 34 5.76 -0.64 -10.40
C PHE A 34 5.69 0.74 -11.06
N ASN A 35 4.50 1.18 -11.46
CA ASN A 35 4.30 2.50 -12.06
C ASN A 35 4.65 3.61 -11.09
N MET A 36 4.31 3.48 -9.81
CA MET A 36 4.69 4.44 -8.77
C MET A 36 6.21 4.57 -8.68
N SER A 37 6.96 3.47 -8.69
CA SER A 37 8.44 3.51 -8.66
C SER A 37 9.08 4.16 -9.89
N LYS A 38 8.37 4.24 -11.02
CA LYS A 38 8.87 4.87 -12.26
C LYS A 38 8.44 6.32 -12.43
N ASN A 39 7.26 6.69 -11.91
CA ASN A 39 6.60 7.95 -12.24
C ASN A 39 6.52 8.94 -11.08
N ILE A 40 6.82 8.53 -9.85
CA ILE A 40 6.77 9.42 -8.67
C ILE A 40 8.21 9.72 -8.23
N GLU A 41 8.59 10.98 -8.37
CA GLU A 41 9.92 11.47 -8.00
C GLU A 41 10.25 11.14 -6.54
N GLY A 42 11.42 10.55 -6.30
CA GLY A 42 11.93 10.15 -4.99
C GLY A 42 11.43 8.78 -4.51
N LEU A 43 10.35 8.24 -5.10
CA LEU A 43 9.81 6.94 -4.70
C LEU A 43 10.64 5.78 -5.26
N ASP A 44 11.34 6.00 -6.37
CA ASP A 44 12.34 5.08 -6.93
C ASP A 44 13.43 4.73 -5.90
N SER A 45 13.92 5.72 -5.17
CA SER A 45 14.91 5.54 -4.10
C SER A 45 14.33 4.75 -2.93
N LEU A 46 13.10 5.07 -2.52
CA LEU A 46 12.39 4.38 -1.44
C LEU A 46 12.08 2.92 -1.79
N MET A 47 11.89 2.63 -3.07
CA MET A 47 11.57 1.32 -3.61
C MET A 47 12.77 0.62 -4.27
N LYS A 48 14.00 1.09 -4.05
CA LYS A 48 15.21 0.52 -4.70
C LYS A 48 15.41 -0.99 -4.46
N GLN A 49 14.88 -1.52 -3.35
CA GLN A 49 14.94 -2.94 -2.99
C GLN A 49 13.75 -3.76 -3.54
N PHE A 50 12.83 -3.14 -4.27
CA PHE A 50 11.71 -3.81 -4.91
C PHE A 50 12.18 -4.30 -6.27
N VAL A 51 12.53 -5.58 -6.34
CA VAL A 51 12.80 -6.23 -7.62
C VAL A 51 11.46 -6.56 -8.28
N PHE A 52 11.22 -5.99 -9.46
CA PHE A 52 10.06 -6.27 -10.29
C PHE A 52 10.48 -7.18 -11.45
N ASP A 53 9.86 -8.36 -11.52
CA ASP A 53 10.00 -9.31 -12.62
C ASP A 53 9.04 -8.93 -13.74
N GLU A 54 9.58 -8.37 -14.82
CA GLU A 54 8.85 -7.94 -16.02
C GLU A 54 8.71 -9.06 -17.07
N SER A 55 9.25 -10.27 -16.83
CA SER A 55 9.13 -11.41 -17.76
C SER A 55 7.73 -12.01 -17.82
N LYS A 56 6.86 -11.61 -16.89
CA LYS A 56 5.48 -12.09 -16.74
C LYS A 56 4.48 -11.13 -17.42
N PRO A 57 3.22 -11.53 -17.61
CA PRO A 57 2.18 -10.66 -18.19
C PRO A 57 1.93 -9.33 -17.44
N PHE A 58 2.48 -9.20 -16.23
CA PHE A 58 2.54 -7.97 -15.47
C PHE A 58 3.80 -7.95 -14.58
N PRO A 59 4.38 -6.76 -14.31
CA PRO A 59 5.52 -6.63 -13.40
C PRO A 59 5.13 -7.11 -12.01
N CYS A 60 5.81 -8.12 -11.48
CA CYS A 60 5.51 -8.70 -10.17
C CYS A 60 6.70 -8.56 -9.21
N SER A 61 6.46 -8.36 -7.92
CA SER A 61 7.52 -8.17 -6.92
C SER A 61 7.24 -8.96 -5.65
N ASN A 62 8.14 -9.87 -5.30
CA ASN A 62 8.04 -10.66 -4.07
C ASN A 62 7.94 -9.78 -2.81
N THR A 63 8.53 -8.59 -2.84
CA THR A 63 8.46 -7.62 -1.75
C THR A 63 7.03 -7.12 -1.54
N VAL A 64 6.32 -6.79 -2.62
CA VAL A 64 4.91 -6.37 -2.56
C VAL A 64 4.03 -7.51 -2.04
N SER A 65 4.19 -8.73 -2.57
CA SER A 65 3.40 -9.88 -2.11
C SER A 65 3.64 -10.20 -0.64
N ARG A 66 4.90 -10.19 -0.18
CA ARG A 66 5.24 -10.40 1.23
C ARG A 66 4.70 -9.30 2.13
N ALA A 67 4.69 -8.05 1.65
CA ALA A 67 4.12 -6.94 2.42
C ALA A 67 2.61 -7.09 2.59
N ILE A 68 1.88 -7.44 1.52
CA ILE A 68 0.43 -7.69 1.58
C ILE A 68 0.14 -8.86 2.54
N ASP A 69 0.82 -10.00 2.39
CA ASP A 69 0.67 -11.17 3.26
C ASP A 69 0.94 -10.84 4.74
N ARG A 70 1.99 -10.07 5.04
CA ARG A 70 2.27 -9.60 6.40
C ARG A 70 1.19 -8.69 6.95
N LEU A 71 0.70 -7.74 6.15
CA LEU A 71 -0.39 -6.85 6.57
C LEU A 71 -1.66 -7.64 6.86
N GLN A 72 -1.96 -8.68 6.08
CA GLN A 72 -3.09 -9.56 6.34
C GLN A 72 -2.91 -10.38 7.62
N LYS A 73 -1.75 -11.03 7.80
CA LYS A 73 -1.43 -11.81 9.01
C LYS A 73 -1.44 -10.97 10.28
N SER A 74 -1.06 -9.70 10.18
CA SER A 74 -1.10 -8.74 11.29
C SER A 74 -2.46 -8.08 11.50
N ASN A 75 -3.52 -8.50 10.79
CA ASN A 75 -4.86 -7.88 10.83
C ASN A 75 -4.85 -6.38 10.49
N LEU A 76 -3.88 -5.92 9.69
CA LEU A 76 -3.75 -4.54 9.24
C LEU A 76 -4.44 -4.30 7.89
N LEU A 77 -4.60 -5.35 7.10
CA LEU A 77 -5.34 -5.38 5.84
C LEU A 77 -6.29 -6.58 5.85
N HIS A 78 -7.59 -6.36 5.68
CA HIS A 78 -8.59 -7.42 5.65
C HIS A 78 -9.00 -7.73 4.22
N CYS A 79 -9.08 -9.01 3.88
CA CYS A 79 -9.78 -9.42 2.67
C CYS A 79 -11.26 -9.53 3.00
N MET A 80 -12.06 -8.66 2.40
CA MET A 80 -13.49 -8.58 2.64
C MET A 80 -14.18 -9.56 1.71
N ASN A 81 -15.00 -10.44 2.30
CA ASN A 81 -15.90 -11.40 1.66
C ASN A 81 -15.30 -12.77 1.23
N PRO A 82 -16.17 -13.80 1.07
CA PRO A 82 -15.75 -15.15 0.67
C PRO A 82 -15.21 -15.25 -0.76
N ARG A 83 -15.46 -14.22 -1.59
CA ARG A 83 -15.01 -14.16 -2.99
C ARG A 83 -13.64 -13.50 -3.12
N LEU A 84 -13.09 -12.97 -2.03
CA LEU A 84 -11.79 -12.31 -1.96
C LEU A 84 -11.64 -11.18 -2.98
N ASP A 85 -12.70 -10.39 -3.20
CA ASP A 85 -12.73 -9.38 -4.26
C ASP A 85 -12.25 -7.99 -3.80
N LYS A 86 -12.18 -7.74 -2.49
CA LYS A 86 -11.80 -6.44 -1.92
C LYS A 86 -10.86 -6.57 -0.75
N PHE A 87 -9.93 -5.64 -0.66
CA PHE A 87 -9.17 -5.35 0.54
C PHE A 87 -9.75 -4.15 1.28
N LYS A 88 -9.67 -4.20 2.61
CA LYS A 88 -10.04 -3.12 3.50
C LYS A 88 -8.90 -2.82 4.46
N VAL A 89 -8.47 -1.56 4.48
CA VAL A 89 -7.48 -1.08 5.45
C VAL A 89 -8.11 -1.05 6.84
N SER A 90 -7.46 -1.71 7.81
CA SER A 90 -7.91 -1.69 9.21
C SER A 90 -7.76 -0.29 9.82
N THR A 91 -8.58 0.00 10.83
CA THR A 91 -8.41 1.21 11.64
C THR A 91 -7.06 1.21 12.36
N ASN A 92 -6.55 0.04 12.78
CA ASN A 92 -5.26 -0.09 13.47
C ASN A 92 -4.09 0.41 12.60
N LEU A 93 -4.07 0.07 11.31
CA LEU A 93 -3.04 0.55 10.41
C LEU A 93 -3.09 2.08 10.27
N SER A 94 -4.28 2.67 10.19
CA SER A 94 -4.44 4.11 10.03
C SER A 94 -4.06 4.93 11.28
N LEU A 95 -4.13 4.32 12.47
CA LEU A 95 -3.79 4.96 13.73
C LEU A 95 -2.31 4.79 14.13
N GLU A 96 -1.56 3.98 13.39
CA GLU A 96 -0.18 3.65 13.73
C GLU A 96 0.74 4.87 13.56
N THR A 97 1.17 5.45 14.68
CA THR A 97 2.01 6.66 14.70
C THR A 97 3.49 6.37 14.51
N GLU A 98 3.94 5.17 14.91
CA GLU A 98 5.35 4.73 14.82
C GLU A 98 5.88 4.72 13.38
N ILE A 99 4.98 4.65 12.39
CA ILE A 99 5.32 4.74 10.97
C ILE A 99 6.06 6.06 10.66
N LYS A 100 5.74 7.15 11.38
CA LYS A 100 6.35 8.46 11.16
C LYS A 100 7.81 8.52 11.61
N ASP A 101 8.22 7.64 12.52
CA ASP A 101 9.58 7.61 13.05
C ASP A 101 10.55 6.81 12.15
N LEU A 102 10.01 6.06 11.17
CA LEU A 102 10.78 5.22 10.25
C LEU A 102 11.26 5.96 8.99
N PHE A 103 10.75 7.15 8.73
CA PHE A 103 10.97 7.90 7.49
C PHE A 103 11.22 9.37 7.80
N THR A 104 12.04 10.03 6.98
CA THR A 104 12.19 11.48 7.07
C THR A 104 10.93 12.18 6.60
N ARG A 105 10.80 13.48 6.93
CA ARG A 105 9.67 14.30 6.49
C ARG A 105 9.50 14.28 4.96
N ASP A 106 10.59 14.40 4.22
CA ASP A 106 10.55 14.42 2.75
C ASP A 106 10.14 13.07 2.17
N GLU A 107 10.63 11.97 2.77
CA GLU A 107 10.21 10.62 2.41
C GLU A 107 8.71 10.41 2.68
N LEU A 108 8.18 10.90 3.80
CA LEU A 108 6.77 10.82 4.13
C LEU A 108 5.91 11.60 3.12
N GLU A 109 6.34 12.78 2.68
CA GLU A 109 5.64 13.54 1.63
C GLU A 109 5.63 12.78 0.29
N THR A 110 6.74 12.13 -0.07
CA THR A 110 6.82 11.27 -1.25
C THR A 110 5.90 10.05 -1.13
N LEU A 111 5.84 9.41 0.05
CA LEU A 111 4.93 8.29 0.30
C LEU A 111 3.46 8.71 0.27
N LYS A 112 3.13 9.94 0.71
CA LYS A 112 1.78 10.51 0.55
C LYS A 112 1.42 10.70 -0.92
N LYS A 113 2.35 11.19 -1.76
CA LYS A 113 2.15 11.28 -3.22
C LYS A 113 1.94 9.88 -3.81
N GLY A 114 2.72 8.89 -3.38
CA GLY A 114 2.54 7.48 -3.70
C GLY A 114 1.13 6.98 -3.36
N ALA A 115 0.68 7.21 -2.13
CA ALA A 115 -0.67 6.86 -1.70
C ALA A 115 -1.74 7.55 -2.55
N ALA A 116 -1.61 8.86 -2.84
CA ALA A 116 -2.55 9.58 -3.69
C ALA A 116 -2.61 9.01 -5.12
N TYR A 117 -1.47 8.64 -5.70
CA TYR A 117 -1.44 7.94 -6.98
C TYR A 117 -2.12 6.57 -6.88
N PHE A 118 -1.84 5.79 -5.84
CA PHE A 118 -2.53 4.53 -5.60
C PHE A 118 -4.06 4.74 -5.54
N LYS A 119 -4.53 5.77 -4.81
CA LYS A 119 -5.96 6.13 -4.77
C LYS A 119 -6.53 6.44 -6.14
N SER A 120 -5.78 7.06 -7.05
CA SER A 120 -6.30 7.39 -8.40
C SER A 120 -6.45 6.17 -9.30
N GLN A 121 -5.72 5.08 -9.02
CA GLN A 121 -5.77 3.84 -9.79
C GLN A 121 -6.86 2.86 -9.32
N PHE A 122 -7.48 3.13 -8.18
CA PHE A 122 -8.52 2.29 -7.58
C PHE A 122 -9.76 3.13 -7.25
N SER A 123 -10.95 2.57 -7.43
CA SER A 123 -12.19 3.20 -6.94
C SER A 123 -12.29 3.03 -5.42
N ILE A 124 -11.52 3.83 -4.67
CA ILE A 124 -11.46 3.71 -3.21
C ILE A 124 -12.70 4.30 -2.58
N HIS A 125 -13.43 3.47 -1.85
CA HIS A 125 -14.60 3.88 -1.08
C HIS A 125 -14.20 3.99 0.38
N ASN A 126 -14.38 5.17 0.97
CA ASN A 126 -14.35 5.32 2.42
C ASN A 126 -15.78 5.11 2.89
N SER A 127 -16.05 4.00 3.59
CA SER A 127 -17.32 3.83 4.29
C SER A 127 -17.39 4.88 5.40
N LYS A 128 -17.92 6.08 5.09
CA LYS A 128 -18.36 7.02 6.11
C LYS A 128 -19.46 6.30 6.89
N LYS A 129 -19.17 5.88 8.13
CA LYS A 129 -20.23 5.60 9.10
C LYS A 129 -21.00 6.92 9.30
N THR A 130 -22.12 7.06 8.62
CA THR A 130 -23.17 7.99 9.02
C THR A 130 -23.68 7.47 10.36
N ILE A 131 -23.22 8.09 11.44
CA ILE A 131 -23.78 7.88 12.78
C ILE A 131 -25.13 8.59 12.75
N HIS A 132 -26.22 7.82 12.75
CA HIS A 132 -27.57 8.30 13.06
C HIS A 132 -27.80 8.18 14.56
#